data_AF-A0A2D9HPP6-F1
#
_entry.id   AF-A0A2D9HPP6-F1
#
_cell.length_a   1.000
_cell.length_b   1.000
_cell.length_c   1.000
_cell.angle_alpha   90.00
_cell.angle_beta   90.00
_cell.angle_gamma   90.00
#
_symmetry.space_group_name_H-M   'P 1'
#
loop_
_entity.id
_entity.type
_entity.pdbx_description
1 polymer ?
#
loop_
_entity_poly.entity_id
_entity_poly.type
_entity_poly.pdbx_seq_one_letter_code
_entity_poly.pdbx_strand_id
1 'polypeptide(L)'
;DLSDYRLERYSNGATAAQDNQKVDLSGTLAANSVVVGVLDKQDPDGVDFEAPVWDELAEAADLWVCPVYEENNTMYFNGNDAMVLRKISTNAVIDIFGKIGEDPGTTGWAEMTQNHTLVRKTVVTAGDVDALDDFLVVDEWDGLMWSSDSLNYTLDSVFVNLGSHTCDCGTTQVLEAARTASFDVFPNPATGDVVWVKGEQAIREVVLHNLAGQQIGRQAVNGRRMVELSLSTAPSGMYLMEVHFENGARATRRVVRK
;
A
#
# COMPACT_ATOMS: atom_id res chain seq x y z
N ASP A 1 -1.24 6.31 10.55
CA ASP A 1 -2.27 5.74 11.43
C ASP A 1 -2.61 4.36 10.88
N LEU A 2 -2.49 3.34 11.71
CA LEU A 2 -2.77 1.95 11.35
C LEU A 2 -4.24 1.59 11.50
N SER A 3 -5.07 2.43 12.13
CA SER A 3 -6.49 2.14 12.33
C SER A 3 -7.32 2.07 11.04
N ASP A 4 -6.75 2.50 9.91
CA ASP A 4 -7.35 2.37 8.57
C ASP A 4 -6.84 1.12 7.82
N TYR A 5 -6.18 0.20 8.53
CA TYR A 5 -5.61 -1.02 7.96
C TYR A 5 -6.07 -2.26 8.72
N ARG A 6 -6.11 -3.38 8.01
CA ARG A 6 -6.59 -4.67 8.49
C ARG A 6 -5.77 -5.80 7.88
N LEU A 7 -5.52 -6.85 8.67
CA LEU A 7 -5.05 -8.13 8.17
C LEU A 7 -6.23 -9.07 7.96
N GLU A 8 -6.20 -9.84 6.87
CA GLU A 8 -7.22 -10.82 6.52
C GLU A 8 -6.57 -12.17 6.23
N ARG A 9 -7.08 -13.24 6.82
CA ARG A 9 -6.62 -14.62 6.60
C ARG A 9 -7.58 -15.37 5.68
N TYR A 10 -7.05 -15.96 4.63
CA TYR A 10 -7.76 -16.80 3.68
C TYR A 10 -7.33 -18.23 3.89
N SER A 11 -8.12 -18.95 4.68
CA SER A 11 -7.64 -20.20 5.26
C SER A 11 -7.68 -21.39 4.29
N ASN A 12 -6.60 -22.17 4.23
CA ASN A 12 -6.48 -23.43 3.47
C ASN A 12 -7.08 -23.34 2.04
N GLY A 13 -6.63 -22.36 1.25
CA GLY A 13 -7.12 -22.16 -0.12
C GLY A 13 -8.54 -21.58 -0.23
N ALA A 14 -9.07 -20.95 0.82
CA ALA A 14 -10.33 -20.22 0.73
C ALA A 14 -10.25 -19.03 -0.25
N THR A 15 -11.35 -18.75 -0.94
CA THR A 15 -11.50 -17.58 -1.83
C THR A 15 -12.04 -16.34 -1.11
N ALA A 16 -12.37 -16.46 0.17
CA ALA A 16 -12.87 -15.37 1.00
C ALA A 16 -12.49 -15.57 2.47
N ALA A 17 -12.07 -14.49 3.13
CA ALA A 17 -11.89 -14.44 4.58
C ALA A 17 -13.23 -14.33 5.32
N GLN A 18 -13.43 -15.18 6.32
CA GLN A 18 -14.57 -15.11 7.25
C GLN A 18 -14.48 -13.89 8.16
N ASP A 19 -15.54 -13.59 8.90
CA ASP A 19 -15.57 -12.40 9.77
C ASP A 19 -14.62 -12.52 10.96
N ASN A 20 -14.41 -13.72 11.50
CA ASN A 20 -13.40 -13.99 12.53
C ASN A 20 -11.98 -14.21 11.96
N GLN A 21 -11.76 -13.95 10.67
CA GLN A 21 -10.46 -14.03 9.99
C GLN A 21 -9.95 -12.65 9.57
N LYS A 22 -10.47 -11.59 10.21
CA LYS A 22 -10.18 -10.19 9.90
C LYS A 22 -9.82 -9.47 11.18
N VAL A 23 -8.62 -8.90 11.28
CA VAL A 23 -8.20 -8.09 12.43
C VAL A 23 -7.84 -6.67 12.00
N ASP A 24 -8.54 -5.69 12.57
CA ASP A 24 -8.21 -4.28 12.41
C ASP A 24 -6.93 -3.96 13.18
N LEU A 25 -6.00 -3.27 12.51
CA LEU A 25 -4.77 -2.82 13.14
C LEU A 25 -5.03 -1.55 13.95
N SER A 26 -4.10 -1.21 14.83
CA SER A 26 -4.20 -0.01 15.66
C SER A 26 -2.84 0.63 15.89
N GLY A 27 -2.83 1.85 16.43
CA GLY A 27 -1.61 2.60 16.68
C GLY A 27 -1.11 3.39 15.47
N THR A 28 0.12 3.87 15.54
CA THR A 28 0.72 4.73 14.53
C THR A 28 2.03 4.17 14.03
N LEU A 29 2.14 4.00 12.72
CA LEU A 29 3.41 3.71 12.06
C LEU A 29 4.08 5.01 11.62
N ALA A 30 5.27 5.29 12.16
CA ALA A 30 6.09 6.40 11.69
C ALA A 30 6.80 6.03 10.37
N ALA A 31 7.26 7.04 9.63
CA ALA A 31 8.02 6.80 8.40
C ALA A 31 9.29 5.97 8.72
N ASN A 32 9.62 5.03 7.84
CA ASN A 32 10.76 4.11 7.98
C ASN A 32 10.77 3.29 9.29
N SER A 33 9.60 3.09 9.90
CA SER A 33 9.44 2.23 11.08
C SER A 33 8.71 0.94 10.70
N VAL A 34 8.81 -0.05 11.58
CA VAL A 34 8.10 -1.34 11.48
C VAL A 34 7.13 -1.43 12.65
N VAL A 35 6.08 -2.23 12.48
CA VAL A 35 5.20 -2.67 13.58
C VAL A 35 5.19 -4.19 13.59
N VAL A 36 5.36 -4.79 14.76
CA VAL A 36 5.35 -6.25 14.95
C VAL A 36 4.03 -6.67 15.58
N GLY A 37 3.22 -7.41 14.83
CA GLY A 37 1.99 -8.04 15.31
C GLY A 37 2.24 -9.46 15.79
N VAL A 38 1.80 -9.79 17.00
CA VAL A 38 2.00 -11.10 17.63
C VAL A 38 0.67 -11.66 18.12
N LEU A 39 0.47 -12.98 18.00
CA LEU A 39 -0.66 -13.67 18.59
C LEU A 39 -0.63 -13.51 20.11
N ASP A 40 -1.75 -13.08 20.71
CA ASP A 40 -1.84 -12.77 22.14
C ASP A 40 -1.94 -14.03 23.02
N LYS A 41 -0.86 -14.82 23.07
CA LYS A 41 -0.68 -15.93 24.03
C LYS A 41 0.37 -15.53 25.05
N GLN A 42 -0.05 -14.85 26.12
CA GLN A 42 0.85 -14.35 27.15
C GLN A 42 0.67 -15.03 28.51
N ASP A 43 -0.28 -15.96 28.65
CA ASP A 43 -0.52 -16.64 29.92
C ASP A 43 0.69 -17.53 30.29
N PRO A 44 1.47 -17.21 31.33
CA PRO A 44 2.64 -18.00 31.71
C PRO A 44 2.29 -19.41 32.19
N ASP A 45 1.04 -19.64 32.59
CA ASP A 45 0.54 -20.95 33.01
C ASP A 45 -0.15 -21.71 31.85
N GLY A 46 -0.16 -21.13 30.64
CA GLY A 46 -0.70 -21.73 29.43
C GLY A 46 0.01 -23.03 29.04
N VAL A 47 -0.74 -23.99 28.49
CA VAL A 47 -0.23 -25.32 28.08
C VAL A 47 -0.78 -25.72 26.72
N ASP A 48 -0.12 -26.68 26.07
CA ASP A 48 -0.50 -27.18 24.74
C ASP A 48 -0.68 -26.03 23.72
N PHE A 49 -1.87 -25.86 23.16
CA PHE A 49 -2.19 -24.77 22.22
C PHE A 49 -2.35 -23.39 22.87
N GLU A 50 -2.36 -23.34 24.21
CA GLU A 50 -2.45 -22.12 25.00
C GLU A 50 -1.10 -21.72 25.60
N ALA A 51 -0.03 -22.46 25.31
CA ALA A 51 1.31 -22.12 25.76
C ALA A 51 1.69 -20.69 25.32
N PRO A 52 2.38 -19.92 26.17
CA PRO A 52 2.75 -18.56 25.83
C PRO A 52 3.70 -18.53 24.63
N VAL A 53 3.68 -17.44 23.87
CA VAL A 53 4.69 -17.19 22.84
C VAL A 53 6.08 -17.10 23.49
N TRP A 54 7.13 -17.36 22.70
CA TRP A 54 8.52 -17.20 23.16
C TRP A 54 8.79 -15.79 23.67
N ASP A 55 9.61 -15.69 24.72
CA ASP A 55 9.96 -14.42 25.36
C ASP A 55 10.56 -13.43 24.35
N GLU A 56 11.44 -13.88 23.45
CA GLU A 56 12.06 -13.02 22.43
C GLU A 56 11.04 -12.49 21.40
N LEU A 57 10.00 -13.28 21.09
CA LEU A 57 8.90 -12.84 20.23
C LEU A 57 8.00 -11.84 20.97
N ALA A 58 7.74 -12.08 22.26
CA ALA A 58 6.98 -11.18 23.11
C ALA A 58 7.68 -9.82 23.29
N GLU A 59 9.00 -9.82 23.46
CA GLU A 59 9.81 -8.60 23.57
C GLU A 59 9.79 -7.77 22.29
N ALA A 60 9.66 -8.40 21.13
CA ALA A 60 9.56 -7.72 19.85
C ALA A 60 8.14 -7.17 19.55
N ALA A 61 7.12 -7.52 20.33
CA ALA A 61 5.72 -7.23 20.00
C ALA A 61 5.35 -5.74 20.19
N ASP A 62 4.78 -5.13 19.16
CA ASP A 62 4.13 -3.81 19.23
C ASP A 62 2.61 -3.92 19.36
N LEU A 63 2.03 -4.96 18.74
CA LEU A 63 0.60 -5.22 18.71
C LEU A 63 0.31 -6.68 19.09
N TRP A 64 -0.53 -6.85 20.10
CA TRP A 64 -1.04 -8.16 20.51
C TRP A 64 -2.41 -8.41 19.86
N VAL A 65 -2.54 -9.56 19.19
CA VAL A 65 -3.71 -9.89 18.38
C VAL A 65 -4.40 -11.11 18.96
N CYS A 66 -5.62 -10.89 19.46
CA CYS A 66 -6.64 -11.86 19.93
C CYS A 66 -6.13 -13.26 20.38
N PRO A 67 -6.22 -13.59 21.68
CA PRO A 67 -5.83 -14.91 22.19
C PRO A 67 -6.76 -16.04 21.76
N VAL A 68 -7.98 -15.73 21.32
CA VAL A 68 -9.09 -16.70 21.28
C VAL A 68 -9.42 -17.05 19.84
N TYR A 69 -9.16 -18.31 19.46
CA TYR A 69 -9.33 -18.79 18.09
C TYR A 69 -10.76 -18.58 17.55
N GLU A 70 -11.77 -18.84 18.38
CA GLU A 70 -13.18 -18.70 18.00
C GLU A 70 -13.58 -17.23 17.77
N GLU A 71 -12.94 -16.29 18.47
CA GLU A 71 -13.22 -14.85 18.34
C GLU A 71 -12.51 -14.27 17.13
N ASN A 72 -11.22 -14.55 16.98
CA ASN A 72 -10.44 -14.13 15.83
C ASN A 72 -9.23 -15.04 15.60
N ASN A 73 -9.19 -15.73 14.46
CA ASN A 73 -8.11 -16.64 14.11
C ASN A 73 -7.19 -16.13 12.99
N THR A 74 -7.10 -14.81 12.81
CA THR A 74 -6.26 -14.22 11.75
C THR A 74 -4.78 -14.57 11.92
N MET A 75 -4.25 -14.56 13.15
CA MET A 75 -2.84 -14.87 13.46
C MET A 75 -2.57 -16.36 13.72
N TYR A 76 -3.53 -17.24 13.44
CA TYR A 76 -3.39 -18.70 13.55
C TYR A 76 -3.04 -19.34 12.20
N PHE A 77 -2.23 -18.64 11.40
CA PHE A 77 -1.75 -19.19 10.15
C PHE A 77 -0.74 -20.32 10.38
N ASN A 78 -0.74 -21.32 9.50
CA ASN A 78 0.06 -22.55 9.65
C ASN A 78 0.87 -22.91 8.39
N GLY A 79 1.03 -21.94 7.48
CA GLY A 79 1.89 -22.03 6.30
C GLY A 79 1.17 -22.29 4.98
N ASN A 80 -0.11 -22.69 4.99
CA ASN A 80 -0.90 -22.91 3.77
C ASN A 80 -2.11 -21.97 3.66
N ASP A 81 -2.10 -20.87 4.41
CA ASP A 81 -3.09 -19.80 4.33
C ASP A 81 -2.53 -18.60 3.56
N ALA A 82 -3.37 -17.93 2.78
CA ALA A 82 -3.02 -16.63 2.21
C ALA A 82 -3.38 -15.50 3.20
N MET A 83 -2.54 -14.49 3.28
CA MET A 83 -2.70 -13.32 4.15
C MET A 83 -2.76 -12.05 3.32
N VAL A 84 -3.66 -11.14 3.65
CA VAL A 84 -3.85 -9.88 2.93
C VAL A 84 -3.77 -8.71 3.89
N LEU A 85 -2.94 -7.72 3.58
CA LEU A 85 -2.98 -6.41 4.20
C LEU A 85 -3.89 -5.50 3.36
N ARG A 86 -4.96 -5.00 3.98
CA ARG A 86 -5.97 -4.17 3.33
C ARG A 86 -6.09 -2.81 3.99
N LYS A 87 -6.29 -1.77 3.18
CA LYS A 87 -6.74 -0.46 3.64
C LYS A 87 -8.27 -0.41 3.66
N ILE A 88 -8.83 -0.15 4.84
CA ILE A 88 -10.27 -0.27 5.13
C ILE A 88 -11.07 0.78 4.35
N SER A 89 -10.69 2.07 4.46
CA SER A 89 -11.44 3.19 3.88
C SER A 89 -11.61 3.12 2.37
N THR A 90 -10.66 2.54 1.65
CA THR A 90 -10.67 2.43 0.19
C THR A 90 -10.87 1.01 -0.31
N ASN A 91 -10.96 0.03 0.59
CA ASN A 91 -10.94 -1.40 0.26
C ASN A 91 -9.70 -1.84 -0.57
N ALA A 92 -8.62 -1.06 -0.53
CA ALA A 92 -7.44 -1.31 -1.37
C ALA A 92 -6.55 -2.40 -0.77
N VAL A 93 -6.10 -3.32 -1.61
CA VAL A 93 -5.05 -4.30 -1.24
C VAL A 93 -3.71 -3.56 -1.20
N ILE A 94 -2.92 -3.83 -0.17
CA ILE A 94 -1.60 -3.22 0.05
C ILE A 94 -0.49 -4.24 -0.18
N ASP A 95 -0.67 -5.46 0.32
CA ASP A 95 0.24 -6.59 0.11
C ASP A 95 -0.55 -7.90 0.24
N ILE A 96 -0.15 -8.92 -0.51
CA ILE A 96 -0.67 -10.29 -0.44
C ILE A 96 0.52 -11.21 -0.18
N PHE A 97 0.35 -12.13 0.76
CA PHE A 97 1.28 -13.21 1.02
C PHE A 97 0.55 -14.54 0.80
N GLY A 98 1.02 -15.37 -0.11
CA GLY A 98 0.29 -16.57 -0.54
C GLY A 98 -0.65 -16.29 -1.72
N LYS A 99 -1.41 -17.31 -2.12
CA LYS A 99 -2.35 -17.21 -3.25
C LYS A 99 -3.78 -17.52 -2.82
N ILE A 100 -4.66 -16.55 -2.99
CA ILE A 100 -6.07 -16.67 -2.62
C ILE A 100 -6.74 -17.76 -3.48
N GLY A 101 -7.47 -18.68 -2.85
CA GLY A 101 -8.12 -19.77 -3.57
C GLY A 101 -7.23 -20.99 -3.85
N GLU A 102 -5.97 -20.99 -3.42
CA GLU A 102 -5.03 -22.09 -3.61
C GLU A 102 -4.50 -22.61 -2.26
N ASP A 103 -4.57 -23.93 -2.05
CA ASP A 103 -3.94 -24.61 -0.92
C ASP A 103 -2.64 -25.27 -1.41
N PRO A 104 -1.46 -24.79 -0.99
CA PRO A 104 -0.17 -25.37 -1.39
C PRO A 104 0.12 -26.72 -0.71
N GLY A 105 -0.78 -27.19 0.16
CA GLY A 105 -0.60 -28.40 0.94
C GLY A 105 0.17 -28.15 2.23
N THR A 106 0.45 -29.24 2.96
CA THR A 106 0.91 -29.16 4.35
C THR A 106 2.27 -28.51 4.53
N THR A 107 3.14 -28.51 3.52
CA THR A 107 4.48 -27.90 3.59
C THR A 107 4.47 -26.42 3.19
N GLY A 108 3.33 -25.91 2.72
CA GLY A 108 3.22 -24.53 2.24
C GLY A 108 3.85 -24.31 0.86
N TRP A 109 3.77 -23.08 0.35
CA TRP A 109 4.39 -22.68 -0.93
C TRP A 109 5.89 -22.91 -0.91
N ALA A 110 6.38 -23.61 -1.95
CA ALA A 110 7.79 -24.00 -2.14
C ALA A 110 8.43 -24.69 -0.92
N GLU A 111 7.62 -25.32 -0.05
CA GLU A 111 8.10 -25.92 1.22
C GLU A 111 8.72 -24.91 2.20
N MET A 112 8.45 -23.61 2.02
CA MET A 112 9.10 -22.50 2.76
C MET A 112 8.17 -21.76 3.72
N THR A 113 6.86 -21.91 3.60
CA THR A 113 5.90 -21.09 4.37
C THR A 113 5.41 -21.78 5.64
N GLN A 114 5.68 -23.08 5.80
CA GLN A 114 5.53 -23.79 7.07
C GLN A 114 6.89 -23.88 7.80
N ASN A 115 6.93 -23.60 9.10
CA ASN A 115 8.11 -23.77 9.98
C ASN A 115 9.38 -23.04 9.50
N HIS A 116 9.23 -21.82 9.00
CA HIS A 116 10.35 -20.96 8.65
C HIS A 116 10.10 -19.53 9.13
N THR A 117 11.19 -18.82 9.41
CA THR A 117 11.18 -17.35 9.41
C THR A 117 11.38 -16.89 7.97
N LEU A 118 10.49 -16.02 7.50
CA LEU A 118 10.57 -15.43 6.16
C LEU A 118 10.86 -13.94 6.27
N VAL A 119 11.90 -13.49 5.55
CA VAL A 119 12.29 -12.08 5.48
C VAL A 119 12.13 -11.61 4.05
N ARG A 120 11.35 -10.55 3.82
CA ARG A 120 11.17 -10.00 2.47
C ARG A 120 12.51 -9.49 1.95
N LYS A 121 12.87 -9.88 0.73
CA LYS A 121 14.12 -9.48 0.08
C LYS A 121 14.17 -7.97 -0.14
N THR A 122 15.37 -7.39 -0.06
CA THR A 122 15.56 -5.94 -0.20
C THR A 122 15.10 -5.39 -1.55
N VAL A 123 15.21 -6.21 -2.60
CA VAL A 123 14.83 -5.85 -3.98
C VAL A 123 13.31 -5.75 -4.16
N VAL A 124 12.51 -6.27 -3.23
CA VAL A 124 11.06 -6.14 -3.26
C VAL A 124 10.69 -4.81 -2.61
N THR A 125 10.31 -3.84 -3.45
CA THR A 125 10.13 -2.44 -3.05
C THR A 125 8.67 -2.00 -3.01
N ALA A 126 7.74 -2.89 -3.34
CA ALA A 126 6.30 -2.69 -3.26
C ALA A 126 5.64 -4.00 -2.84
N GLY A 127 4.47 -3.91 -2.20
CA GLY A 127 3.64 -5.07 -1.89
C GLY A 127 3.00 -5.64 -3.15
N ASP A 128 2.63 -6.91 -3.07
CA ASP A 128 1.85 -7.59 -4.10
C ASP A 128 0.37 -7.22 -3.97
N VAL A 129 -0.24 -6.78 -5.06
CA VAL A 129 -1.63 -6.32 -5.08
C VAL A 129 -2.48 -7.04 -6.11
N ASP A 130 -1.89 -7.95 -6.90
CA ASP A 130 -2.64 -8.81 -7.81
C ASP A 130 -3.01 -10.10 -7.07
N ALA A 131 -4.30 -10.43 -7.05
CA ALA A 131 -4.76 -11.63 -6.36
C ALA A 131 -4.80 -12.85 -7.29
N LEU A 132 -4.48 -12.67 -8.58
CA LEU A 132 -4.67 -13.66 -9.63
C LEU A 132 -3.36 -14.22 -10.19
N ASP A 133 -2.23 -13.59 -9.90
CA ASP A 133 -0.92 -14.09 -10.29
C ASP A 133 -0.42 -15.19 -9.35
N ASP A 134 0.72 -15.77 -9.71
CA ASP A 134 1.31 -16.87 -8.96
C ASP A 134 2.15 -16.31 -7.81
N PHE A 135 1.95 -16.87 -6.61
CA PHE A 135 2.78 -16.52 -5.47
C PHE A 135 4.14 -17.23 -5.55
N LEU A 136 5.16 -16.49 -5.99
CA LEU A 136 6.54 -16.98 -6.15
C LEU A 136 7.38 -16.66 -4.90
N VAL A 137 7.12 -17.37 -3.79
CA VAL A 137 7.77 -17.12 -2.49
C VAL A 137 9.30 -17.04 -2.56
N VAL A 138 9.94 -17.89 -3.37
CA VAL A 138 11.41 -17.97 -3.52
C VAL A 138 11.97 -16.69 -4.15
N ASP A 139 11.20 -15.99 -4.99
CA ASP A 139 11.67 -14.79 -5.67
C ASP A 139 11.62 -13.56 -4.77
N GLU A 140 10.76 -13.58 -3.75
CA GLU A 140 10.46 -12.41 -2.92
C GLU A 140 10.93 -12.51 -1.47
N TRP A 141 11.17 -13.73 -0.96
CA TRP A 141 11.48 -13.99 0.44
C TRP A 141 12.75 -14.81 0.60
N ASP A 142 13.54 -14.45 1.60
CA ASP A 142 14.61 -15.28 2.14
C ASP A 142 14.06 -16.10 3.31
N GLY A 143 14.26 -17.42 3.27
CA GLY A 143 13.78 -18.33 4.30
C GLY A 143 14.88 -18.85 5.20
N LEU A 144 14.60 -18.83 6.51
CA LEU A 144 15.42 -19.45 7.54
C LEU A 144 14.59 -20.59 8.15
N MET A 145 15.03 -21.83 7.94
CA MET A 145 14.37 -23.01 8.55
C MET A 145 14.36 -22.88 10.06
N TRP A 146 13.18 -23.05 10.67
CA TRP A 146 13.09 -23.27 12.10
C TRP A 146 13.43 -24.73 12.41
N SER A 147 14.19 -24.95 13.48
CA SER A 147 14.46 -26.27 14.02
C SER A 147 14.44 -26.20 15.55
N SER A 148 13.84 -27.21 16.19
CA SER A 148 13.89 -27.39 17.64
C SER A 148 15.22 -28.00 18.12
N ASP A 149 16.17 -28.26 17.22
CA ASP A 149 17.49 -28.77 17.59
C ASP A 149 18.41 -27.64 18.08
N SER A 150 18.47 -27.51 19.40
CA SER A 150 19.35 -26.58 20.14
C SER A 150 20.85 -26.67 19.78
N LEU A 151 21.29 -27.74 19.09
CA LEU A 151 22.70 -27.92 18.70
C LEU A 151 23.02 -27.33 17.32
N ASN A 152 22.02 -27.04 16.49
CA ASN A 152 22.21 -26.62 15.11
C ASN A 152 21.65 -25.22 14.81
N TYR A 153 20.66 -24.76 15.60
CA TYR A 153 20.11 -23.42 15.52
C TYR A 153 19.83 -22.91 16.93
N THR A 154 20.46 -21.80 17.31
CA THR A 154 20.07 -21.09 18.53
C THR A 154 18.75 -20.38 18.24
N LEU A 155 17.78 -20.51 19.16
CA LEU A 155 16.50 -19.77 19.16
C LEU A 155 16.66 -18.27 18.79
N ASP A 156 17.84 -17.69 19.05
CA ASP A 156 18.24 -16.35 18.63
C ASP A 156 17.91 -16.01 17.16
N SER A 157 18.12 -16.90 16.18
CA SER A 157 18.09 -16.48 14.76
C SER A 157 16.70 -16.32 14.15
N VAL A 158 15.65 -16.87 14.76
CA VAL A 158 14.30 -16.88 14.14
C VAL A 158 13.54 -15.57 14.36
N PHE A 159 13.94 -14.78 15.35
CA PHE A 159 13.29 -13.50 15.69
C PHE A 159 14.19 -12.28 15.47
N VAL A 160 15.50 -12.42 15.19
CA VAL A 160 16.44 -11.28 15.05
C VAL A 160 16.05 -10.24 13.98
N ASN A 161 15.24 -10.62 12.99
CA ASN A 161 14.83 -9.72 11.92
C ASN A 161 13.51 -9.00 12.21
N LEU A 162 12.80 -9.34 13.30
CA LEU A 162 11.59 -8.63 13.70
C LEU A 162 11.91 -7.19 14.12
N GLY A 163 10.95 -6.29 13.90
CA GLY A 163 11.11 -4.86 14.23
C GLY A 163 12.01 -4.07 13.29
N SER A 164 12.55 -4.70 12.23
CA SER A 164 13.35 -4.02 11.21
C SER A 164 13.05 -4.56 9.81
N HIS A 165 13.21 -3.71 8.80
CA HIS A 165 13.14 -4.13 7.40
C HIS A 165 14.08 -3.27 6.57
N THR A 166 14.82 -3.90 5.67
CA THR A 166 15.69 -3.21 4.72
C THR A 166 15.12 -3.37 3.32
N CYS A 167 14.87 -2.26 2.62
CA CYS A 167 14.48 -2.27 1.21
C CYS A 167 15.39 -1.38 0.36
N ASP A 168 15.53 -1.72 -0.91
CA ASP A 168 16.18 -0.93 -1.97
C ASP A 168 15.24 0.17 -2.51
N CYS A 169 14.26 0.55 -1.70
CA CYS A 169 13.21 1.55 -1.95
C CYS A 169 13.75 2.99 -2.06
N GLY A 170 15.03 3.22 -1.74
CA GLY A 170 15.69 4.52 -1.76
C GLY A 170 15.22 5.44 -0.63
N THR A 171 16.14 6.11 0.06
CA THR A 171 15.83 6.91 1.25
C THR A 171 15.21 8.29 0.97
N THR A 172 14.81 8.57 -0.28
CA THR A 172 14.49 9.94 -0.73
C THR A 172 13.28 10.06 -1.66
N GLN A 173 12.42 9.05 -1.78
CA GLN A 173 11.17 9.24 -2.51
C GLN A 173 10.06 9.69 -1.57
N VAL A 174 9.70 10.98 -1.67
CA VAL A 174 8.37 11.42 -1.28
C VAL A 174 7.41 10.71 -2.22
N LEU A 175 6.74 9.67 -1.74
CA LEU A 175 5.49 9.20 -2.32
C LEU A 175 4.47 10.33 -2.16
N GLU A 176 4.55 11.33 -3.04
CA GLU A 176 3.37 12.11 -3.35
C GLU A 176 2.42 11.08 -3.94
N ALA A 177 1.43 10.65 -3.16
CA ALA A 177 0.19 10.22 -3.73
C ALA A 177 -0.17 11.34 -4.70
N ALA A 178 0.03 11.09 -6.00
CA ALA A 178 -0.35 12.05 -7.01
C ALA A 178 -1.83 12.30 -6.73
N ARG A 179 -2.14 13.44 -6.11
CA ARG A 179 -3.51 13.91 -6.00
C ARG A 179 -3.87 14.11 -7.45
N THR A 180 -4.50 13.11 -8.05
CA THR A 180 -4.87 13.06 -9.46
C THR A 180 -5.87 14.18 -9.65
N ALA A 181 -5.35 15.37 -9.88
CA ALA A 181 -6.12 16.51 -10.29
C ALA A 181 -6.05 16.51 -11.79
N SER A 182 -7.21 16.39 -12.42
CA SER A 182 -7.35 16.34 -13.87
C SER A 182 -8.30 17.44 -14.31
N PHE A 183 -8.15 17.90 -15.55
CA PHE A 183 -9.05 18.85 -16.16
C PHE A 183 -9.11 18.67 -17.67
N ASP A 184 -10.27 18.96 -18.26
CA ASP A 184 -10.50 18.98 -19.69
C ASP A 184 -10.46 20.41 -20.24
N VAL A 185 -10.02 20.54 -21.49
CA VAL A 185 -10.05 21.79 -22.25
C VAL A 185 -10.82 21.57 -23.53
N PHE A 186 -11.87 22.37 -23.76
CA PHE A 186 -12.68 22.27 -24.97
C PHE A 186 -13.11 23.65 -25.51
N PRO A 187 -13.10 23.88 -26.83
CA PRO A 187 -12.56 22.99 -27.85
C PRO A 187 -11.01 22.96 -27.83
N ASN A 188 -10.43 21.79 -28.10
CA ASN A 188 -8.99 21.62 -28.28
C ASN A 188 -8.76 20.62 -29.44
N PRO A 189 -8.31 21.06 -30.64
CA PRO A 189 -7.82 22.40 -30.95
C PRO A 189 -8.88 23.51 -30.92
N ALA A 190 -8.51 24.69 -30.43
CA ALA A 190 -9.34 25.89 -30.40
C ALA A 190 -9.29 26.61 -31.74
N THR A 191 -10.45 26.81 -32.37
CA THR A 191 -10.60 27.57 -33.63
C THR A 191 -10.99 29.03 -33.40
N GLY A 192 -11.36 29.40 -32.17
CA GLY A 192 -11.74 30.77 -31.78
C GLY A 192 -10.89 31.28 -30.62
N ASP A 193 -11.28 32.43 -30.09
CA ASP A 193 -10.54 33.14 -29.02
C ASP A 193 -10.88 32.64 -27.60
N VAL A 194 -11.61 31.53 -27.46
CA VAL A 194 -12.11 31.04 -26.17
C VAL A 194 -11.99 29.53 -26.07
N VAL A 195 -11.57 29.08 -24.89
CA VAL A 195 -11.64 27.68 -24.46
C VAL A 195 -12.28 27.57 -23.08
N TRP A 196 -12.93 26.45 -22.82
CA TRP A 196 -13.51 26.09 -21.54
C TRP A 196 -12.62 25.09 -20.82
N VAL A 197 -12.34 25.35 -19.54
CA VAL A 197 -11.45 24.57 -18.68
C VAL A 197 -12.27 23.94 -17.55
N LYS A 198 -12.51 22.63 -17.63
CA LYS A 198 -13.34 21.87 -16.68
C LYS A 198 -12.46 21.03 -15.77
N GLY A 199 -12.30 21.45 -14.53
CA GLY A 199 -11.61 20.70 -13.49
C GLY A 199 -12.50 19.63 -12.87
N GLU A 200 -11.90 18.51 -12.48
CA GLU A 200 -12.56 17.54 -11.58
C GLU A 200 -12.84 18.16 -10.20
N GLN A 201 -12.05 19.16 -9.83
CA GLN A 201 -12.09 19.87 -8.55
C GLN A 201 -12.20 21.39 -8.76
N ALA A 202 -12.41 22.13 -7.66
CA ALA A 202 -12.49 23.58 -7.67
C ALA A 202 -11.17 24.20 -8.15
N ILE A 203 -11.23 25.03 -9.19
CA ILE A 203 -10.07 25.69 -9.77
C ILE A 203 -9.84 27.00 -9.01
N ARG A 204 -8.61 27.20 -8.55
CA ARG A 204 -8.12 28.44 -7.96
C ARG A 204 -7.54 29.37 -9.02
N GLU A 205 -6.87 28.79 -10.02
CA GLU A 205 -6.14 29.56 -11.03
C GLU A 205 -5.87 28.75 -12.30
N VAL A 206 -5.90 29.42 -13.45
CA VAL A 206 -5.47 28.90 -14.75
C VAL A 206 -4.34 29.76 -15.29
N VAL A 207 -3.27 29.14 -15.75
CA VAL A 207 -2.09 29.78 -16.32
C VAL A 207 -1.81 29.18 -17.70
N LEU A 208 -1.52 30.04 -18.69
CA LEU A 208 -1.20 29.62 -20.05
C LEU A 208 0.27 29.96 -20.35
N HIS A 209 1.06 28.97 -20.72
CA HIS A 209 2.47 29.11 -21.09
C HIS A 209 2.69 28.80 -22.56
N ASN A 210 3.65 29.48 -23.19
CA ASN A 210 4.19 29.03 -24.48
C ASN A 210 5.16 27.83 -24.28
N LEU A 211 5.63 27.24 -25.39
CA LEU A 211 6.56 26.11 -25.32
C LEU A 211 7.96 26.46 -24.76
N ALA A 212 8.30 27.75 -24.67
CA ALA A 212 9.51 28.23 -24.01
C ALA A 212 9.31 28.41 -22.48
N GLY A 213 8.13 28.08 -21.95
CA GLY A 213 7.79 28.23 -20.53
C GLY A 213 7.44 29.66 -20.11
N GLN A 214 7.33 30.61 -21.04
CA GLN A 214 6.93 31.98 -20.72
C GLN A 214 5.43 32.05 -20.50
N GLN A 215 5.01 32.73 -19.43
CA GLN A 215 3.61 32.98 -19.13
C GLN A 215 2.99 33.95 -20.15
N ILE A 216 1.97 33.47 -20.87
CA ILE A 216 1.18 34.22 -21.86
C ILE A 216 -0.07 34.82 -21.22
N GLY A 217 -0.68 34.09 -20.28
CA GLY A 217 -1.89 34.52 -19.60
C GLY A 217 -2.05 33.87 -18.24
N ARG A 218 -2.73 34.56 -17.34
CA ARG A 218 -3.05 34.08 -16.00
C ARG A 218 -4.42 34.60 -15.60
N GLN A 219 -5.28 33.70 -15.13
CA GLN A 219 -6.63 34.00 -14.69
C GLN A 219 -6.89 33.32 -13.34
N ALA A 220 -7.06 34.14 -12.30
CA ALA A 220 -7.55 33.66 -11.02
C ALA A 220 -9.03 33.24 -11.13
N VAL A 221 -9.41 32.21 -10.40
CA VAL A 221 -10.72 31.59 -10.43
C VAL A 221 -11.22 31.45 -9.00
N ASN A 222 -12.46 31.87 -8.75
CA ASN A 222 -13.05 31.83 -7.41
C ASN A 222 -13.61 30.45 -7.08
N GLY A 223 -12.79 29.39 -7.14
CA GLY A 223 -13.18 28.02 -6.76
C GLY A 223 -14.20 27.35 -7.69
N ARG A 224 -14.42 27.86 -8.90
CA ARG A 224 -15.35 27.26 -9.87
C ARG A 224 -14.71 26.03 -10.53
N ARG A 225 -15.52 25.02 -10.83
CA ARG A 225 -15.06 23.83 -11.58
C ARG A 225 -15.04 24.04 -13.11
N MET A 226 -15.70 25.08 -13.59
CA MET A 226 -15.80 25.40 -15.01
C MET A 226 -15.43 26.87 -15.21
N VAL A 227 -14.47 27.11 -16.10
CA VAL A 227 -13.88 28.43 -16.35
C VAL A 227 -13.80 28.66 -17.84
N GLU A 228 -14.21 29.84 -18.27
CA GLU A 228 -13.95 30.33 -19.62
C GLU A 228 -12.61 31.07 -19.62
N LEU A 229 -11.71 30.72 -20.55
CA LEU A 229 -10.42 31.37 -20.74
C LEU A 229 -10.37 31.99 -22.14
N SER A 230 -10.04 33.28 -22.22
CA SER A 230 -9.75 33.93 -23.49
C SER A 230 -8.31 33.63 -23.94
N LEU A 231 -8.18 33.20 -25.19
CA LEU A 231 -6.92 33.04 -25.89
C LEU A 231 -6.54 34.25 -26.74
N SER A 232 -7.36 35.32 -26.77
CA SER A 232 -7.22 36.46 -27.71
C SER A 232 -5.80 37.04 -27.85
N THR A 233 -5.00 37.02 -26.78
CA THR A 233 -3.62 37.52 -26.74
C THR A 233 -2.54 36.51 -27.17
N ALA A 234 -2.91 35.24 -27.38
CA ALA A 234 -2.01 34.14 -27.71
C ALA A 234 -2.03 33.83 -29.21
N PRO A 235 -0.95 33.98 -29.99
CA PRO A 235 -0.92 33.62 -31.42
C PRO A 235 -1.33 32.17 -31.72
N SER A 236 -1.64 31.84 -32.98
CA SER A 236 -1.83 30.44 -33.40
C SER A 236 -0.58 29.61 -33.07
N GLY A 237 -0.75 28.45 -32.46
CA GLY A 237 0.35 27.63 -31.97
C GLY A 237 -0.02 26.65 -30.86
N MET A 238 0.99 25.98 -30.32
CA MET A 238 0.84 25.07 -29.18
C MET A 238 1.20 25.78 -27.88
N TYR A 239 0.39 25.51 -26.86
CA TYR A 239 0.52 26.06 -25.52
C TYR A 239 0.41 24.96 -24.47
N LEU A 240 0.91 25.27 -23.29
CA LEU A 240 0.78 24.46 -22.11
C LEU A 240 -0.13 25.19 -21.13
N MET A 241 -1.29 24.62 -20.82
CA MET A 241 -2.21 25.16 -19.82
C MET A 241 -1.96 24.46 -18.49
N GLU A 242 -1.65 25.22 -17.45
CA GLU A 242 -1.50 24.76 -16.08
C GLU A 242 -2.71 25.23 -15.26
N VAL A 243 -3.30 24.33 -14.47
CA VAL A 243 -4.46 24.59 -13.60
C VAL A 243 -4.05 24.30 -12.16
N HIS A 244 -4.25 25.27 -11.28
CA HIS A 244 -4.06 25.12 -9.84
C HIS A 244 -5.43 24.98 -9.18
N PHE A 245 -5.59 23.96 -8.36
CA PHE A 245 -6.83 23.66 -7.65
C PHE A 245 -6.79 24.24 -6.23
N GLU A 246 -7.97 24.46 -5.64
CA GLU A 246 -8.11 24.99 -4.28
C GLU A 246 -7.47 24.09 -3.21
N ASN A 247 -7.41 22.78 -3.45
CA ASN A 247 -6.75 21.83 -2.57
C ASN A 247 -5.21 21.81 -2.69
N GLY A 248 -4.63 22.72 -3.47
CA GLY A 248 -3.19 22.85 -3.71
C GLY A 248 -2.63 21.98 -4.84
N ALA A 249 -3.43 21.08 -5.41
CA ALA A 249 -2.99 20.25 -6.54
C ALA A 249 -2.79 21.08 -7.81
N ARG A 250 -1.97 20.57 -8.73
CA ARG A 250 -1.71 21.20 -10.03
C ARG A 250 -1.79 20.17 -11.13
N ALA A 251 -2.28 20.59 -12.28
CA ALA A 251 -2.37 19.75 -13.46
C ALA A 251 -2.06 20.54 -14.71
N THR A 252 -1.55 19.87 -15.73
CA THR A 252 -1.08 20.54 -16.95
C THR A 252 -1.56 19.79 -18.19
N ARG A 253 -2.04 20.52 -19.21
CA ARG A 253 -2.53 19.94 -20.47
C ARG A 253 -2.10 20.78 -21.68
N ARG A 254 -1.79 20.10 -22.78
CA ARG A 254 -1.47 20.75 -24.06
C ARG A 254 -2.73 21.32 -24.69
N VAL A 255 -2.67 22.57 -25.13
CA VAL A 255 -3.75 23.27 -25.84
C VAL A 255 -3.23 23.78 -27.17
N VAL A 256 -3.98 23.53 -28.23
CA VAL A 256 -3.62 23.95 -29.59
C VAL A 256 -4.57 25.05 -30.03
N ARG A 257 -4.05 26.24 -30.35
CA ARG A 257 -4.81 27.31 -31.01
C ARG A 257 -4.52 27.25 -32.51
N LYS A 258 -5.55 27.12 -33.33
CA LYS A 258 -5.44 27.21 -34.79
C LYS A 258 -5.32 28.65 -35.25
#